data_AF-A0A6G3Z029-F1
#
_entry.id   AF-A0A6G3Z029-F1
#
_cell.length_a   1.000
_cell.length_b   1.000
_cell.length_c   1.000
_cell.angle_alpha   90.00
_cell.angle_beta   90.00
_cell.angle_gamma   90.00
#
_symmetry.space_group_name_H-M   'P 1'
#
loop_
_entity.id
_entity.type
_entity.pdbx_description
1 polymer ?
#
loop_
_entity_poly.entity_id
_entity_poly.type
_entity_poly.pdbx_seq_one_letter_code
_entity_poly.pdbx_strand_id
1 'polypeptide(L)'
;LTSGFTPDPTILEGTGGGVHRAADVVKTDRTPTGPCLGYISLTPHEEVTLENKFSHLEMWVESEFDTTLIIEGPGGVWCNDDSQGTHNPAITGEWLPGLYRVWIGAYQANDIPTYQLYISDKS
;
A
#
# COMPACT_ATOMS: atom_id res chain seq x y z
N LEU A 1 14.32 -0.54 -4.74
CA LEU A 1 13.96 -0.80 -6.15
C LEU A 1 14.63 0.25 -7.03
N THR A 2 15.46 -0.19 -7.95
CA THR A 2 16.01 0.61 -9.05
C THR A 2 15.06 0.54 -10.25
N SER A 3 15.15 1.48 -11.19
CA SER A 3 14.43 1.36 -12.48
C SER A 3 14.80 0.05 -13.18
N GLY A 4 13.82 -0.65 -13.76
CA GLY A 4 14.01 -1.96 -14.40
C GLY A 4 14.35 -3.09 -13.43
N PHE A 5 13.88 -3.03 -12.18
CA PHE A 5 14.11 -4.08 -11.19
C PHE A 5 13.60 -5.45 -11.70
N THR A 6 14.25 -6.53 -11.26
CA THR A 6 13.88 -7.91 -11.62
C THR A 6 13.87 -8.75 -10.34
N PRO A 7 12.82 -9.55 -10.09
CA PRO A 7 11.62 -9.74 -10.92
C PRO A 7 10.68 -8.51 -10.90
N ASP A 8 9.97 -8.31 -12.02
CA ASP A 8 8.84 -7.39 -12.15
C ASP A 8 7.59 -8.22 -12.55
N PRO A 9 6.52 -8.27 -11.73
CA PRO A 9 6.41 -7.59 -10.43
C PRO A 9 7.37 -8.17 -9.38
N THR A 10 7.83 -7.32 -8.48
CA THR A 10 8.38 -7.74 -7.19
C THR A 10 7.21 -8.08 -6.28
N ILE A 11 7.27 -9.24 -5.63
CA ILE A 11 6.22 -9.74 -4.75
C ILE A 11 6.78 -9.80 -3.34
N LEU A 12 6.11 -9.13 -2.40
CA LEU A 12 6.35 -9.20 -0.97
C LEU A 12 5.16 -9.89 -0.31
N GLU A 13 5.42 -10.79 0.63
CA GLU A 13 4.38 -11.57 1.27
C GLU A 13 4.41 -11.35 2.78
N GLY A 14 3.24 -11.30 3.40
CA GLY A 14 3.17 -11.07 4.83
C GLY A 14 1.79 -11.25 5.42
N THR A 15 1.67 -10.77 6.65
CA THR A 15 0.43 -10.76 7.40
C THR A 15 0.12 -9.32 7.79
N GLY A 16 -1.04 -8.84 7.36
CA GLY A 16 -1.47 -7.46 7.55
C GLY A 16 -2.41 -7.27 8.74
N GLY A 17 -3.16 -6.17 8.67
CA GLY A 17 -4.22 -5.83 9.62
C GLY A 17 -3.74 -4.97 10.78
N GLY A 18 -4.54 -4.97 11.85
CA GLY A 18 -4.30 -4.21 13.06
C GLY A 18 -5.59 -3.78 13.75
N VAL A 19 -5.45 -2.91 14.76
CA VAL A 19 -6.56 -2.50 15.63
C VAL A 19 -6.78 -0.99 15.67
N HIS A 20 -5.91 -0.22 15.02
CA HIS A 20 -6.01 1.23 14.98
C HIS A 20 -6.63 1.64 13.65
N ARG A 21 -7.58 2.59 13.68
CA ARG A 21 -8.14 3.13 12.44
C ARG A 21 -7.03 3.75 11.62
N ALA A 22 -7.01 3.46 10.31
CA ALA A 22 -5.98 3.98 9.42
C ALA A 22 -5.85 5.50 9.52
N ALA A 23 -6.97 6.23 9.46
CA ALA A 23 -7.01 7.68 9.58
C ALA A 23 -6.39 8.23 10.89
N ASP A 24 -6.48 7.50 12.00
CA ASP A 24 -5.90 7.91 13.28
C ASP A 24 -4.38 7.72 13.29
N VAL A 25 -3.86 6.74 12.56
CA VAL A 25 -2.43 6.44 12.46
C VAL A 25 -1.75 7.42 11.50
N VAL A 26 -2.28 7.57 10.27
CA VAL A 26 -1.69 8.46 9.24
C VAL A 26 -2.17 9.91 9.31
N LYS A 27 -3.02 10.26 10.29
CA LYS A 27 -3.49 11.61 10.59
C LYS A 27 -4.22 12.31 9.42
N THR A 28 -4.81 11.53 8.52
CA THR A 28 -5.66 12.01 7.44
C THR A 28 -6.77 11.01 7.17
N ASP A 29 -7.99 11.49 6.93
CA ASP A 29 -9.16 10.67 6.63
C ASP A 29 -9.33 10.41 5.12
N ARG A 30 -8.73 11.26 4.29
CA ARG A 30 -8.81 11.17 2.83
C ARG A 30 -7.53 11.66 2.15
N THR A 31 -7.20 11.03 1.04
CA THR A 31 -6.13 11.42 0.12
C THR A 31 -6.72 11.59 -1.29
N PRO A 32 -5.93 12.08 -2.27
CA PRO A 32 -6.37 12.10 -3.67
C PRO A 32 -6.70 10.73 -4.25
N THR A 33 -6.15 9.63 -3.70
CA THR A 33 -6.38 8.26 -4.19
C THR A 33 -7.57 7.56 -3.52
N GLY A 34 -8.06 8.07 -2.39
CA GLY A 34 -9.15 7.44 -1.68
C GLY A 34 -9.25 7.83 -0.20
N PRO A 35 -10.31 7.39 0.49
CA PRO A 35 -10.40 7.50 1.93
C PRO A 35 -9.41 6.55 2.62
N CYS A 36 -8.92 6.93 3.80
CA CYS A 36 -8.07 6.08 4.64
C CYS A 36 -8.95 5.25 5.58
N LEU A 37 -9.53 4.18 5.03
CA LEU A 37 -10.46 3.29 5.73
C LEU A 37 -9.73 2.11 6.38
N GLY A 38 -10.47 1.31 7.13
CA GLY A 38 -9.96 0.08 7.75
C GLY A 38 -9.05 0.31 8.96
N TYR A 39 -8.36 -0.77 9.32
CA TYR A 39 -7.56 -0.91 10.52
C TYR A 39 -6.15 -1.39 10.18
N ILE A 40 -5.17 -0.70 10.76
CA ILE A 40 -3.74 -0.97 10.59
C ILE A 40 -3.02 -1.04 11.94
N SER A 41 -1.82 -1.61 11.91
CA SER A 41 -0.88 -1.62 13.03
C SER A 41 -0.19 -0.25 13.17
N LEU A 42 0.47 -0.01 14.31
CA LEU A 42 1.20 1.25 14.55
C LEU A 42 2.50 1.37 13.73
N THR A 43 3.02 0.25 13.24
CA THR A 43 4.25 0.18 12.45
C THR A 43 3.92 -0.28 11.03
N PRO A 44 4.63 0.17 9.99
CA PRO A 44 4.40 -0.33 8.64
C PRO A 44 4.69 -1.83 8.56
N HIS A 45 4.02 -2.49 7.61
CA HIS A 45 4.25 -3.91 7.31
C HIS A 45 5.43 -4.08 6.35
N GLU A 46 5.59 -3.13 5.43
CA GLU A 46 6.73 -3.09 4.51
C GLU A 46 7.39 -1.71 4.51
N GLU A 47 8.69 -1.70 4.28
CA GLU A 47 9.48 -0.49 4.02
C GLU A 47 10.15 -0.63 2.65
N VAL A 48 9.66 0.14 1.66
CA VAL A 48 10.11 0.08 0.28
C VAL A 48 10.95 1.31 -0.03
N THR A 49 12.23 1.13 -0.33
CA THR A 49 13.08 2.22 -0.80
C THR A 49 13.11 2.25 -2.33
N LEU A 50 12.69 3.36 -2.94
CA LEU A 50 12.84 3.62 -4.37
C LEU A 50 14.13 4.42 -4.60
N GLU A 51 15.06 3.88 -5.38
CA GLU A 51 16.35 4.53 -5.67
C GLU A 51 16.26 5.52 -6.83
N ASN A 52 15.27 5.35 -7.69
CA ASN A 52 15.02 6.19 -8.86
C ASN A 52 13.58 6.71 -8.84
N LYS A 53 13.34 7.76 -9.64
CA LYS A 53 11.97 8.20 -9.96
C LYS A 53 11.36 7.18 -10.91
N PHE A 54 10.10 6.84 -10.68
CA PHE A 54 9.28 6.04 -11.59
C PHE A 54 8.19 6.94 -12.18
N SER A 55 8.06 6.98 -13.51
CA SER A 55 6.98 7.73 -14.17
C SER A 55 5.62 7.07 -13.99
N HIS A 56 5.60 5.73 -13.91
CA HIS A 56 4.41 4.94 -13.68
C HIS A 56 4.79 3.69 -12.90
N LEU A 57 4.49 3.65 -11.61
CA LEU A 57 4.64 2.46 -10.77
C LEU A 57 3.29 2.15 -10.12
N GLU A 58 2.94 0.88 -10.11
CA GLU A 58 1.73 0.36 -9.50
C GLU A 58 2.10 -0.52 -8.30
N MET A 59 1.47 -0.26 -7.16
CA MET A 59 1.50 -1.12 -5.98
C MET A 59 0.09 -1.62 -5.70
N TRP A 60 -0.12 -2.93 -5.66
CA TRP A 60 -1.42 -3.53 -5.36
C TRP A 60 -1.31 -4.73 -4.45
N VAL A 61 -2.38 -5.01 -3.73
CA VAL A 61 -2.46 -6.13 -2.78
C VAL A 61 -3.39 -7.20 -3.35
N GLU A 62 -3.03 -8.47 -3.18
CA GLU A 62 -3.96 -9.58 -3.31
C GLU A 62 -4.09 -10.31 -1.97
N SER A 63 -5.34 -10.54 -1.56
CA SER A 63 -5.70 -11.34 -0.40
C SER A 63 -7.07 -11.99 -0.61
N GLU A 64 -7.34 -13.06 0.14
CA GLU A 64 -8.68 -13.64 0.28
C GLU A 64 -9.57 -12.81 1.23
N PHE A 65 -8.97 -11.85 1.94
CA PHE A 65 -9.64 -10.93 2.84
C PHE A 65 -9.80 -9.55 2.21
N ASP A 66 -10.75 -8.77 2.73
CA ASP A 66 -10.91 -7.37 2.38
C ASP A 66 -9.79 -6.53 3.02
N THR A 67 -8.88 -6.02 2.18
CA THR A 67 -7.66 -5.35 2.61
C THR A 67 -7.70 -3.86 2.29
N THR A 68 -6.90 -3.08 3.01
CA THR A 68 -6.66 -1.67 2.67
C THR A 68 -5.17 -1.41 2.52
N LEU A 69 -4.80 -0.56 1.58
CA LEU A 69 -3.43 -0.16 1.30
C LEU A 69 -3.24 1.31 1.67
N ILE A 70 -2.30 1.56 2.59
CA ILE A 70 -1.88 2.90 2.95
C ILE A 70 -0.38 3.01 2.72
N ILE A 71 0.04 4.05 2.01
CA ILE A 71 1.44 4.32 1.71
C ILE A 71 1.78 5.73 2.19
N GLU A 72 2.84 5.87 2.98
CA GLU A 72 3.41 7.17 3.39
C GLU A 72 4.84 7.27 2.86
N GLY A 73 5.19 8.39 2.21
CA GLY A 73 6.55 8.62 1.74
C GLY A 73 6.74 9.98 1.09
N PRO A 74 7.82 10.15 0.29
CA PRO A 74 8.06 11.38 -0.47
C PRO A 74 6.85 11.78 -1.31
N GLY A 75 6.23 12.91 -0.98
CA GLY A 75 5.05 13.44 -1.69
C GLY A 75 3.75 13.36 -0.90
N GLY A 76 3.68 12.55 0.17
CA GLY A 76 2.55 12.54 1.10
C GLY A 76 2.08 11.15 1.50
N VAL A 77 0.76 11.02 1.65
CA VAL A 77 0.06 9.79 2.03
C VAL A 77 -0.94 9.44 0.93
N TRP A 78 -1.04 8.16 0.62
CA TRP A 78 -2.00 7.59 -0.31
C TRP A 78 -2.75 6.45 0.39
N CYS A 79 -4.05 6.39 0.16
CA CYS A 79 -4.95 5.40 0.74
C CYS A 79 -5.84 4.85 -0.37
N ASN A 80 -6.10 3.54 -0.33
CA ASN A 80 -7.09 2.86 -1.15
C ASN A 80 -7.55 1.58 -0.41
N ASP A 81 -8.83 1.23 -0.51
CA ASP A 81 -9.41 0.00 0.02
C ASP A 81 -9.90 -0.91 -1.11
N ASP A 82 -10.67 -0.36 -2.04
CA ASP A 82 -11.15 -1.08 -3.22
C ASP A 82 -10.56 -0.50 -4.50
N SER A 83 -10.16 -1.40 -5.41
CA SER A 83 -9.79 -1.06 -6.79
C SER A 83 -10.46 -1.99 -7.80
N GLN A 84 -10.81 -1.43 -8.96
CA GLN A 84 -11.38 -2.16 -10.12
C GLN A 84 -12.60 -3.06 -9.81
N GLY A 85 -13.38 -2.72 -8.79
CA GLY A 85 -14.56 -3.50 -8.38
C GLY A 85 -14.23 -4.79 -7.62
N THR A 86 -13.02 -4.88 -7.07
CA THR A 86 -12.55 -5.95 -6.18
C THR A 86 -12.27 -5.41 -4.78
N HIS A 87 -12.17 -6.30 -3.79
CA HIS A 87 -11.76 -5.99 -2.41
C HIS A 87 -10.24 -5.81 -2.23
N ASN A 88 -9.53 -5.63 -3.34
CA ASN A 88 -8.08 -5.56 -3.39
C ASN A 88 -7.66 -4.14 -3.78
N PRO A 89 -6.92 -3.42 -2.92
CA PRO A 89 -6.52 -2.06 -3.17
C PRO A 89 -5.34 -1.98 -4.14
N ALA A 90 -5.31 -0.90 -4.92
CA ALA A 90 -4.19 -0.56 -5.79
C ALA A 90 -3.94 0.95 -5.81
N ILE A 91 -2.66 1.34 -5.83
CA ILE A 91 -2.25 2.74 -5.99
C ILE A 91 -1.24 2.78 -7.13
N THR A 92 -1.53 3.61 -8.13
CA THR A 92 -0.67 3.81 -9.31
C THR A 92 -0.40 5.29 -9.55
N GLY A 93 0.77 5.58 -10.12
CA GLY A 93 1.13 6.94 -10.52
C GLY A 93 2.64 7.16 -10.64
N GLU A 94 3.03 8.42 -10.58
CA GLU A 94 4.44 8.81 -10.47
C GLU A 94 4.93 8.65 -9.03
N TRP A 95 6.12 8.07 -8.86
CA TRP A 95 6.74 7.89 -7.54
C TRP A 95 8.15 8.47 -7.52
N LEU A 96 8.44 9.25 -6.49
CA LEU A 96 9.75 9.88 -6.29
C LEU A 96 10.73 8.93 -5.60
N PRO A 97 12.05 9.13 -5.75
CA PRO A 97 13.04 8.41 -4.95
C PRO A 97 12.84 8.66 -3.45
N GLY A 98 13.00 7.62 -2.64
CA GLY A 98 12.99 7.68 -1.19
C GLY A 98 12.35 6.48 -0.52
N LEU A 99 12.19 6.57 0.80
CA LEU A 99 11.61 5.51 1.64
C LEU A 99 10.09 5.66 1.71
N TYR A 100 9.38 4.59 1.40
CA TYR A 100 7.94 4.47 1.54
C TYR A 100 7.61 3.44 2.61
N ARG A 101 6.78 3.85 3.56
CA ARG A 101 6.19 2.99 4.58
C ARG A 101 4.84 2.51 4.07
N VAL A 102 4.65 1.21 4.05
CA VAL A 102 3.46 0.58 3.48
C VAL A 102 2.74 -0.19 4.57
N TRP A 103 1.47 0.12 4.78
CA TRP A 103 0.57 -0.65 5.61
C TRP A 103 -0.41 -1.40 4.73
N ILE A 104 -0.47 -2.71 4.93
CA ILE A 104 -1.52 -3.58 4.43
C ILE A 104 -2.45 -3.86 5.61
N GLY A 105 -3.57 -3.15 5.66
CA GLY A 105 -4.58 -3.28 6.70
C GLY A 105 -5.69 -4.25 6.32
N ALA A 106 -6.69 -4.30 7.19
CA ALA A 106 -7.95 -4.98 6.92
C ALA A 106 -9.10 -3.98 7.03
N TYR A 107 -10.15 -4.17 6.23
CA TYR A 107 -11.34 -3.31 6.32
C TYR A 107 -12.04 -3.47 7.67
N GLN A 108 -12.14 -4.70 8.18
CA GLN A 108 -12.70 -5.01 9.50
C GLN A 108 -11.62 -5.03 10.59
N ALA A 109 -12.01 -4.63 11.80
CA ALA A 109 -11.10 -4.66 12.95
C ALA A 109 -10.78 -6.10 13.37
N ASN A 110 -9.51 -6.35 13.72
CA ASN A 110 -8.98 -7.66 14.14
C ASN A 110 -8.93 -8.74 13.05
N ASP A 111 -9.28 -8.43 11.81
CA ASP A 111 -8.95 -9.30 10.69
C ASP A 111 -7.43 -9.29 10.47
N ILE A 112 -6.89 -10.46 10.18
CA ILE A 112 -5.44 -10.71 10.06
C ILE A 112 -5.19 -11.31 8.67
N PRO A 113 -5.25 -10.49 7.60
CA PRO A 113 -5.14 -10.97 6.23
C PRO A 113 -3.71 -11.45 5.96
N THR A 114 -3.56 -12.65 5.39
CA THR A 114 -2.34 -12.97 4.64
C THR A 114 -2.40 -12.26 3.30
N TYR A 115 -1.32 -11.62 2.88
CA TYR A 115 -1.30 -10.81 1.66
C TYR A 115 -0.10 -11.10 0.77
N GLN A 116 -0.27 -10.79 -0.50
CA GLN A 116 0.81 -10.54 -1.45
C GLN A 116 0.74 -9.07 -1.87
N LEU A 117 1.80 -8.30 -1.65
CA LEU A 117 2.00 -6.95 -2.17
C LEU A 117 2.83 -7.07 -3.43
N TYR A 118 2.27 -6.63 -4.54
CA TYR A 118 2.95 -6.57 -5.82
C TYR A 118 3.40 -5.14 -6.11
N ILE A 119 4.59 -5.00 -6.65
CA ILE A 119 5.17 -3.73 -7.07
C ILE A 119 5.68 -3.90 -8.50
N SER A 120 5.15 -3.12 -9.44
CA SER A 120 5.46 -3.25 -10.87
C SER A 120 5.71 -1.90 -11.53
N ASP A 121 6.79 -1.81 -12.30
CA ASP A 121 7.06 -0.65 -13.15
C ASP A 121 6.21 -0.78 -14.42
N LYS A 122 5.37 0.23 -14.67
CA LYS A 122 4.47 0.30 -15.82
C LYS A 122 4.90 1.37 -16.82
N SER A 123 6.12 1.90 -16.65
CA SER A 123 6.69 2.97 -17.48
C SER A 123 7.10 2.51 -18.88
#